data_AF-A0A2A5MCQ6-F1
#
_entry.id   AF-A0A2A5MCQ6-F1
#
_cell.length_a   1.000
_cell.length_b   1.000
_cell.length_c   1.000
_cell.angle_alpha   90.00
_cell.angle_beta   90.00
_cell.angle_gamma   90.00
#
_symmetry.space_group_name_H-M   'P 1'
#
loop_
_entity.id
_entity.type
_entity.pdbx_description
1 polymer ?
#
loop_
_entity_poly.entity_id
_entity_poly.type
_entity_poly.pdbx_seq_one_letter_code
_entity_poly.pdbx_strand_id
1 'polypeptide(L)'
;MTIKLNNSIRSKLAVDNLARVIGADPELNVLFLGPHATPCINMRSKTIFLPNGDFSNDKYWKLCSGWICHEGGHNRYTEIETTVDFENEYLSKQPGFECIMPDGTASFSSKEEEKKAEIKLKRLHRSINLFEDIQMEEKTGNKFPLSKVMLAEMYSFMVSDGNMTGDGSNIVSYIEMYILNKLRVNQLGQEGVPEILNEFFALADTVLFDMKDRFDSLILEATGINSTLMACELGLKLYEELEKLRDDLKDKEEQNRLDDSDDSDGTDDSDGSDDSDGSDD
;
A
#
# COMPACT_ATOMS: atom_id res chain seq x y z
N MET A 1 27.92 14.56 -26.47
CA MET A 1 26.47 14.77 -26.71
C MET A 1 25.77 13.49 -26.31
N THR A 2 25.04 13.49 -25.18
CA THR A 2 24.32 12.29 -24.72
C THR A 2 22.99 12.22 -25.48
N ILE A 3 22.78 11.15 -26.23
CA ILE A 3 21.53 10.94 -26.97
C ILE A 3 20.46 10.53 -25.97
N LYS A 4 19.47 11.40 -25.75
CA LYS A 4 18.29 11.09 -24.95
C LYS A 4 17.34 10.18 -25.73
N LEU A 5 16.87 9.12 -25.10
CA LEU A 5 16.06 8.08 -25.76
C LEU A 5 14.59 8.10 -25.34
N ASN A 6 14.10 9.15 -24.67
CA ASN A 6 12.71 9.25 -24.18
C ASN A 6 11.63 8.95 -25.25
N ASN A 7 11.90 9.31 -26.51
CA ASN A 7 10.98 9.09 -27.64
C ASN A 7 11.42 7.95 -28.57
N SER A 8 12.34 7.10 -28.13
CA SER A 8 12.86 5.99 -28.93
C SER A 8 11.77 4.95 -29.21
N ILE A 9 11.36 4.85 -30.48
CA ILE A 9 10.39 3.84 -30.95
C ILE A 9 10.88 2.43 -30.60
N ARG A 10 12.18 2.17 -30.78
CA ARG A 10 12.78 0.88 -30.44
C ARG A 10 12.64 0.53 -28.96
N SER A 11 12.83 1.51 -28.08
CA SER A 11 12.71 1.29 -26.62
C SER A 11 11.26 1.06 -26.22
N LYS A 12 10.33 1.81 -26.81
CA LYS A 12 8.88 1.62 -26.61
C LYS A 12 8.42 0.23 -27.09
N LEU A 13 8.89 -0.23 -28.24
CA LEU A 13 8.61 -1.59 -28.71
C LEU A 13 9.22 -2.67 -27.79
N ALA A 14 10.39 -2.42 -27.23
CA ALA A 14 11.02 -3.37 -26.30
C ALA A 14 10.21 -3.52 -25.01
N VAL A 15 9.69 -2.41 -24.44
CA VAL A 15 8.84 -2.47 -23.24
C VAL A 15 7.50 -3.15 -23.50
N ASP A 16 6.85 -2.88 -24.64
CA ASP A 16 5.60 -3.55 -25.01
C ASP A 16 5.81 -5.06 -25.16
N ASN A 17 6.92 -5.47 -25.81
CA ASN A 17 7.25 -6.88 -25.96
C ASN A 17 7.52 -7.55 -24.61
N LEU A 18 8.24 -6.87 -23.70
CA LEU A 18 8.45 -7.37 -22.35
C LEU A 18 7.12 -7.54 -21.62
N ALA A 19 6.26 -6.52 -21.64
CA ALA A 19 4.94 -6.57 -21.00
C ALA A 19 4.11 -7.76 -21.50
N ARG A 20 3.99 -7.94 -22.81
CA ARG A 20 3.21 -9.05 -23.40
C ARG A 20 3.75 -10.43 -23.03
N VAL A 21 5.08 -10.58 -22.97
CA VAL A 21 5.71 -11.86 -22.59
C VAL A 21 5.49 -12.16 -21.12
N ILE A 22 5.75 -11.18 -20.24
CA ILE A 22 5.56 -11.35 -18.80
C ILE A 22 4.10 -11.57 -18.48
N GLY A 23 3.22 -10.69 -18.98
CA GLY A 23 1.77 -10.73 -18.77
C GLY A 23 1.03 -11.84 -19.51
N ALA A 24 1.70 -12.54 -20.43
CA ALA A 24 1.11 -13.56 -21.31
C ALA A 24 -0.17 -13.11 -22.02
N ASP A 25 -0.16 -11.87 -22.49
CA ASP A 25 -1.29 -11.25 -23.13
C ASP A 25 -0.78 -10.41 -24.31
N PRO A 26 -1.13 -10.75 -25.56
CA PRO A 26 -0.67 -10.02 -26.74
C PRO A 26 -1.30 -8.62 -26.86
N GLU A 27 -2.43 -8.37 -26.19
CA GLU A 27 -3.13 -7.08 -26.20
C GLU A 27 -2.57 -6.11 -25.16
N LEU A 28 -1.79 -6.62 -24.20
CA LEU A 28 -1.17 -5.80 -23.17
C LEU A 28 -0.23 -4.76 -23.78
N ASN A 29 -0.44 -3.50 -23.40
CA ASN A 29 0.31 -2.36 -23.90
C ASN A 29 0.84 -1.47 -22.77
N VAL A 30 1.96 -0.79 -23.02
CA VAL A 30 2.56 0.15 -22.07
C VAL A 30 2.28 1.59 -22.51
N LEU A 31 1.68 2.39 -21.62
CA LEU A 31 1.50 3.83 -21.81
C LEU A 31 2.39 4.61 -20.85
N PHE A 32 3.21 5.50 -21.42
CA PHE A 32 4.04 6.42 -20.65
C PHE A 32 3.27 7.70 -20.34
N LEU A 33 3.17 8.01 -19.05
CA LEU A 33 2.51 9.20 -18.52
C LEU A 33 3.56 10.27 -18.15
N GLY A 34 3.21 11.23 -17.29
CA GLY A 34 4.17 12.21 -16.77
C GLY A 34 5.31 11.57 -15.96
N PRO A 35 6.42 12.31 -15.70
CA PRO A 35 7.59 11.79 -15.00
C PRO A 35 7.33 11.40 -13.52
N HIS A 36 6.20 11.83 -12.96
CA HIS A 36 5.79 11.55 -11.58
C HIS A 36 4.61 10.57 -11.49
N ALA A 37 4.28 9.89 -12.58
CA ALA A 37 3.22 8.88 -12.54
C ALA A 37 3.64 7.67 -11.69
N THR A 38 2.72 7.20 -10.86
CA THR A 38 2.88 5.92 -10.15
C THR A 38 2.65 4.78 -11.14
N PRO A 39 3.56 3.79 -11.21
CA PRO A 39 3.32 2.57 -11.97
C PRO A 39 2.02 1.90 -11.53
N CYS A 40 1.21 1.46 -12.48
CA CYS A 40 0.03 0.64 -12.22
C CYS A 40 -0.45 -0.07 -13.49
N ILE A 41 -1.27 -1.10 -13.32
CA ILE A 41 -1.99 -1.77 -14.40
C ILE A 41 -3.50 -1.55 -14.29
N ASN A 42 -4.14 -1.35 -15.44
CA ASN A 42 -5.56 -1.63 -15.62
C ASN A 42 -5.72 -2.98 -16.32
N MET A 43 -6.04 -4.01 -15.53
CA MET A 43 -6.21 -5.38 -16.03
C MET A 43 -7.44 -5.58 -16.92
N ARG A 44 -8.40 -4.64 -16.90
CA ARG A 44 -9.58 -4.68 -17.80
C ARG A 44 -9.26 -4.07 -19.15
N SER A 45 -8.58 -2.93 -19.19
CA SER A 45 -8.17 -2.27 -20.43
C SER A 45 -6.85 -2.82 -21.00
N LYS A 46 -6.21 -3.78 -20.31
CA LYS A 46 -4.93 -4.38 -20.68
C LYS A 46 -3.83 -3.34 -20.90
N THR A 47 -3.73 -2.39 -19.97
CA THR A 47 -2.79 -1.28 -20.08
C THR A 47 -1.96 -1.12 -18.82
N ILE A 48 -0.64 -1.13 -18.99
CA ILE A 48 0.33 -0.75 -17.95
C ILE A 48 0.66 0.72 -18.12
N PHE A 49 0.55 1.51 -17.05
CA PHE A 49 0.91 2.91 -17.00
C PHE A 49 2.24 3.07 -16.28
N LEU A 50 3.22 3.73 -16.93
CA LEU A 50 4.55 3.96 -16.36
C LEU A 50 4.92 5.45 -16.41
N PRO A 51 5.78 5.93 -15.50
CA PRO A 51 6.35 7.28 -15.63
C PRO A 51 7.27 7.37 -16.84
N ASN A 52 7.20 8.47 -17.58
CA ASN A 52 8.10 8.72 -18.70
C ASN A 52 9.50 9.12 -18.22
N GLY A 53 10.53 8.57 -18.86
CA GLY A 53 11.93 8.86 -18.56
C GLY A 53 12.85 8.55 -19.74
N ASP A 54 14.16 8.61 -19.49
CA ASP A 54 15.19 8.49 -20.53
C ASP A 54 15.77 7.08 -20.55
N PHE A 55 15.49 6.32 -21.60
CA PHE A 55 16.00 4.95 -21.78
C PHE A 55 17.52 4.84 -21.92
N SER A 56 18.24 5.96 -22.09
CA SER A 56 19.71 5.97 -22.01
C SER A 56 20.24 5.94 -20.57
N ASN A 57 19.38 6.22 -19.57
CA ASN A 57 19.72 6.14 -18.16
C ASN A 57 19.52 4.70 -17.66
N ASP A 58 20.61 4.07 -17.21
CA ASP A 58 20.62 2.69 -16.70
C ASP A 58 19.63 2.47 -15.54
N LYS A 59 19.59 3.40 -14.57
CA LYS A 59 18.65 3.33 -13.44
C LYS A 59 17.20 3.39 -13.94
N TYR A 60 16.89 4.28 -14.87
CA TYR A 60 15.53 4.36 -15.42
C TYR A 60 15.13 3.09 -16.16
N TRP A 61 16.03 2.51 -16.95
CA TRP A 61 15.76 1.25 -17.65
C TRP A 61 15.49 0.09 -16.68
N LYS A 62 16.29 -0.01 -15.61
CA LYS A 62 16.11 -1.04 -14.56
C LYS A 62 14.81 -0.86 -13.80
N LEU A 63 14.47 0.36 -13.40
CA LEU A 63 13.16 0.67 -12.81
C LEU A 63 12.02 0.30 -13.76
N CYS A 64 12.09 0.74 -15.02
CA CYS A 64 11.06 0.49 -16.02
C CYS A 64 10.84 -1.01 -16.28
N SER A 65 11.92 -1.77 -16.45
CA SER A 65 11.83 -3.22 -16.66
C SER A 65 11.32 -3.97 -15.44
N GLY A 66 11.70 -3.56 -14.22
CA GLY A 66 11.14 -4.11 -12.98
C GLY A 66 9.66 -3.80 -12.82
N TRP A 67 9.21 -2.57 -13.07
CA TRP A 67 7.79 -2.21 -13.03
C TRP A 67 6.99 -3.03 -14.04
N ILE A 68 7.49 -3.24 -15.26
CA ILE A 68 6.82 -4.10 -16.24
C ILE A 68 6.75 -5.55 -15.75
N CYS A 69 7.78 -6.05 -15.06
CA CYS A 69 7.74 -7.38 -14.46
C CYS A 69 6.66 -7.49 -13.38
N HIS A 70 6.54 -6.47 -12.53
CA HIS A 70 5.55 -6.40 -11.46
C HIS A 70 4.12 -6.30 -12.03
N GLU A 71 3.84 -5.29 -12.84
CA GLU A 71 2.52 -5.02 -13.42
C GLU A 71 2.09 -6.11 -14.41
N GLY A 72 3.02 -6.63 -15.20
CA GLY A 72 2.78 -7.79 -16.05
C GLY A 72 2.51 -9.06 -15.22
N GLY A 73 3.15 -9.19 -14.06
CA GLY A 73 2.87 -10.25 -13.09
C GLY A 73 1.41 -10.25 -12.64
N HIS A 74 0.87 -9.08 -12.28
CA HIS A 74 -0.55 -8.92 -11.95
C HIS A 74 -1.44 -9.40 -13.10
N ASN A 75 -1.22 -8.92 -14.33
CA ASN A 75 -2.05 -9.36 -15.48
C ASN A 75 -2.10 -10.88 -15.64
N ARG A 76 -1.02 -11.56 -15.28
CA ARG A 76 -0.86 -13.00 -15.51
C ARG A 76 -1.38 -13.88 -14.37
N TYR A 77 -1.18 -13.44 -13.14
CA TYR A 77 -1.32 -14.31 -11.97
C TYR A 77 -2.30 -13.78 -10.92
N THR A 78 -2.79 -12.56 -11.08
CA THR A 78 -3.90 -12.04 -10.27
C THR A 78 -5.22 -12.51 -10.87
N GLU A 79 -5.99 -13.23 -10.07
CA GLU A 79 -7.33 -13.70 -10.44
C GLU A 79 -8.34 -12.58 -10.13
N ILE A 80 -8.59 -11.71 -11.12
CA ILE A 80 -9.42 -10.50 -10.92
C ILE A 80 -10.84 -10.84 -10.45
N GLU A 81 -11.41 -11.95 -10.92
CA GLU A 81 -12.72 -12.43 -10.49
C GLU A 81 -12.72 -12.78 -9.00
N THR A 82 -11.66 -13.42 -8.50
CA THR A 82 -11.52 -13.74 -7.07
C THR A 82 -11.45 -12.47 -6.22
N THR A 83 -10.69 -11.47 -6.63
CA THR A 83 -10.65 -10.17 -5.93
C THR A 83 -12.03 -9.52 -5.92
N VAL A 84 -12.71 -9.48 -7.07
CA VAL A 84 -14.04 -8.85 -7.18
C VAL A 84 -15.08 -9.58 -6.33
N ASP A 85 -15.11 -10.91 -6.37
CA ASP A 85 -16.05 -11.71 -5.58
C ASP A 85 -15.82 -11.51 -4.08
N PHE A 86 -14.56 -11.48 -3.65
CA PHE A 86 -14.19 -11.23 -2.27
C PHE A 86 -14.58 -9.82 -1.80
N GLU A 87 -14.30 -8.80 -2.61
CA GLU A 87 -14.68 -7.42 -2.33
C GLU A 87 -16.20 -7.24 -2.25
N ASN A 88 -16.94 -7.88 -3.15
CA ASN A 88 -18.41 -7.89 -3.10
C ASN A 88 -18.95 -8.58 -1.86
N GLU A 89 -18.36 -9.71 -1.44
CA GLU A 89 -18.71 -10.38 -0.19
C GLU A 89 -18.44 -9.45 1.01
N TYR A 90 -17.30 -8.78 1.04
CA TYR A 90 -16.98 -7.81 2.09
C TYR A 90 -17.97 -6.65 2.14
N LEU A 91 -18.31 -6.08 0.98
CA LEU A 91 -19.30 -4.99 0.86
C LEU A 91 -20.68 -5.44 1.33
N SER A 92 -21.08 -6.68 1.06
CA SER A 92 -22.39 -7.23 1.47
C SER A 92 -22.59 -7.25 2.98
N LYS A 93 -21.49 -7.19 3.75
CA LYS A 93 -21.47 -7.17 5.22
C LYS A 93 -21.41 -5.74 5.77
N GLN A 94 -21.28 -4.72 4.94
CA GLN A 94 -21.22 -3.32 5.39
C GLN A 94 -22.62 -2.78 5.71
N PRO A 95 -22.74 -1.86 6.69
CA PRO A 95 -24.01 -1.24 7.01
C PRO A 95 -24.60 -0.51 5.79
N GLY A 96 -25.92 -0.63 5.63
CA GLY A 96 -26.65 0.02 4.55
C GLY A 96 -26.48 -0.60 3.16
N PHE A 97 -25.76 -1.72 3.00
CA PHE A 97 -25.66 -2.43 1.72
C PHE A 97 -27.04 -2.92 1.24
N GLU A 98 -27.34 -2.74 -0.05
CA GLU A 98 -28.60 -3.18 -0.67
C GLU A 98 -28.36 -4.31 -1.69
N CYS A 99 -27.50 -4.07 -2.69
CA CYS A 99 -27.16 -5.05 -3.72
C CYS A 99 -25.93 -4.65 -4.54
N ILE A 100 -25.42 -5.58 -5.37
CA ILE A 100 -24.51 -5.26 -6.48
C ILE A 100 -25.36 -5.05 -7.75
N MET A 101 -25.17 -3.90 -8.39
CA MET A 101 -25.85 -3.53 -9.63
C MET A 101 -25.28 -4.31 -10.84
N PRO A 102 -26.01 -4.40 -11.96
CA PRO A 102 -25.54 -5.13 -13.15
C PRO A 102 -24.23 -4.64 -13.76
N ASP A 103 -23.85 -3.39 -13.48
CA ASP A 103 -22.57 -2.81 -13.91
C ASP A 103 -21.40 -3.10 -12.93
N GLY A 104 -21.67 -3.85 -11.86
CA GLY A 104 -20.71 -4.22 -10.83
C GLY A 104 -20.57 -3.19 -9.71
N THR A 105 -21.35 -2.10 -9.72
CA THR A 105 -21.31 -1.10 -8.64
C THR A 105 -22.13 -1.54 -7.44
N ALA A 106 -21.66 -1.27 -6.22
CA ALA A 106 -22.41 -1.58 -5.00
C ALA A 106 -23.40 -0.46 -4.66
N SER A 107 -24.64 -0.82 -4.33
CA SER A 107 -25.69 0.10 -3.95
C SER A 107 -25.90 0.09 -2.43
N PHE A 108 -26.13 1.29 -1.88
CA PHE A 108 -26.31 1.51 -0.45
C PHE A 108 -27.54 2.40 -0.18
N SER A 109 -28.15 2.20 0.98
CA SER A 109 -29.35 2.90 1.44
C SER A 109 -29.16 4.41 1.64
N SER A 110 -27.91 4.87 1.75
CA SER A 110 -27.56 6.28 1.77
C SER A 110 -26.16 6.53 1.23
N LYS A 111 -25.94 7.73 0.70
CA LYS A 111 -24.62 8.20 0.23
C LYS A 111 -23.55 8.21 1.33
N GLU A 112 -23.96 8.38 2.59
CA GLU A 112 -23.03 8.40 3.71
C GLU A 112 -22.49 6.99 3.99
N GLU A 113 -23.37 5.98 3.97
CA GLU A 113 -22.96 4.58 4.12
C GLU A 113 -22.14 4.09 2.91
N GLU A 114 -22.53 4.49 1.70
CA GLU A 114 -21.74 4.26 0.47
C GLU A 114 -20.31 4.78 0.63
N LYS A 115 -20.15 6.05 1.01
CA LYS A 115 -18.85 6.69 1.19
C LYS A 115 -18.01 6.00 2.27
N LYS A 116 -18.60 5.60 3.39
CA LYS A 116 -17.89 4.84 4.44
C LYS A 116 -17.42 3.49 3.93
N ALA A 117 -18.29 2.77 3.21
CA ALA A 117 -17.96 1.47 2.64
C ALA A 117 -16.84 1.58 1.58
N GLU A 118 -16.86 2.59 0.72
CA GLU A 118 -15.79 2.84 -0.25
C GLU A 118 -14.43 3.11 0.41
N ILE A 119 -14.40 3.91 1.49
CA ILE A 119 -13.16 4.20 2.22
C ILE A 119 -12.58 2.92 2.81
N LYS A 120 -13.45 2.11 3.44
CA LYS A 120 -13.07 0.81 4.01
C LYS A 120 -12.58 -0.14 2.94
N LEU A 121 -13.29 -0.26 1.82
CA LEU A 121 -12.91 -1.11 0.70
C LEU A 121 -11.55 -0.71 0.13
N LYS A 122 -11.28 0.59 -0.04
CA LYS A 122 -9.97 1.08 -0.52
C LYS A 122 -8.81 0.67 0.40
N ARG A 123 -9.03 0.65 1.72
CA ARG A 123 -8.02 0.22 2.70
C ARG A 123 -7.85 -1.30 2.69
N LEU A 124 -8.94 -2.05 2.59
CA LEU A 124 -8.90 -3.49 2.41
C LEU A 124 -8.13 -3.84 1.13
N HIS A 125 -8.46 -3.22 0.00
CA HIS A 125 -7.79 -3.45 -1.28
C HIS A 125 -6.29 -3.20 -1.21
N ARG A 126 -5.85 -2.13 -0.53
CA ARG A 126 -4.43 -1.89 -0.29
C ARG A 126 -3.78 -3.03 0.51
N SER A 127 -4.45 -3.54 1.53
CA SER A 127 -3.96 -4.65 2.34
C SER A 127 -3.88 -5.95 1.53
N ILE A 128 -4.85 -6.19 0.65
CA ILE A 128 -4.84 -7.33 -0.29
C ILE A 128 -3.65 -7.21 -1.26
N ASN A 129 -3.45 -6.04 -1.87
CA ASN A 129 -2.35 -5.80 -2.81
C ASN A 129 -0.97 -6.01 -2.20
N LEU A 130 -0.79 -5.81 -0.89
CA LEU A 130 0.48 -6.12 -0.24
C LEU A 130 0.86 -7.60 -0.40
N PHE A 131 -0.09 -8.50 -0.16
CA PHE A 131 0.13 -9.96 -0.21
C PHE A 131 0.02 -10.48 -1.65
N GLU A 132 -0.99 -9.98 -2.35
CA GLU A 132 -0.91 -9.50 -3.72
C GLU A 132 0.45 -9.64 -4.39
N ASP A 133 1.25 -8.63 -4.06
CA ASP A 133 2.58 -8.32 -4.54
C ASP A 133 3.65 -9.37 -4.23
N ILE A 134 3.42 -10.22 -3.25
CA ILE A 134 4.35 -11.29 -2.90
C ILE A 134 4.07 -12.52 -3.77
N GLN A 135 2.80 -12.92 -3.88
CA GLN A 135 2.45 -14.16 -4.58
C GLN A 135 2.74 -14.07 -6.08
N MET A 136 2.39 -12.96 -6.75
CA MET A 136 2.64 -12.89 -8.20
C MET A 136 4.09 -12.60 -8.57
N GLU A 137 4.90 -11.99 -7.70
CA GLU A 137 6.31 -11.68 -7.98
C GLU A 137 7.13 -12.96 -7.83
N GLU A 138 6.79 -13.80 -6.85
CA GLU A 138 7.35 -15.14 -6.73
C GLU A 138 7.05 -15.97 -7.98
N LYS A 139 5.78 -16.04 -8.41
CA LYS A 139 5.39 -16.76 -9.63
C LYS A 139 6.08 -16.20 -10.87
N THR A 140 6.19 -14.87 -10.97
CA THR A 140 6.86 -14.18 -12.08
C THR A 140 8.35 -14.52 -12.12
N GLY A 141 9.06 -14.39 -10.99
CA GLY A 141 10.48 -14.70 -10.89
C GLY A 141 10.80 -16.18 -11.10
N ASN A 142 9.92 -17.08 -10.64
CA ASN A 142 10.05 -18.52 -10.87
C ASN A 142 9.87 -18.90 -12.34
N LYS A 143 8.93 -18.25 -13.05
CA LYS A 143 8.71 -18.50 -14.48
C LYS A 143 9.76 -17.84 -15.36
N PHE A 144 10.23 -16.66 -14.96
CA PHE A 144 11.17 -15.83 -15.70
C PHE A 144 12.35 -15.46 -14.81
N PRO A 145 13.45 -16.25 -14.83
CA PRO A 145 14.60 -16.00 -13.97
C PRO A 145 15.20 -14.58 -14.13
N LEU A 146 15.13 -14.01 -15.33
CA LEU A 146 15.57 -12.62 -15.56
C LEU A 146 14.65 -11.60 -14.86
N SER A 147 13.34 -11.86 -14.80
CA SER A 147 12.41 -11.00 -14.06
C SER A 147 12.69 -11.01 -12.56
N LYS A 148 13.17 -12.12 -11.99
CA LYS A 148 13.61 -12.16 -10.59
C LYS A 148 14.72 -11.12 -10.32
N VAL A 149 15.68 -11.01 -11.23
CA VAL A 149 16.76 -10.02 -11.14
C VAL A 149 16.22 -8.61 -11.32
N MET A 150 15.38 -8.37 -12.34
CA MET A 150 14.80 -7.05 -12.61
C MET A 150 13.94 -6.52 -11.46
N LEU A 151 13.14 -7.40 -10.84
CA LEU A 151 12.33 -7.07 -9.66
C LEU A 151 13.22 -6.71 -8.46
N ALA A 152 14.28 -7.48 -8.20
CA ALA A 152 15.23 -7.19 -7.13
C ALA A 152 16.00 -5.89 -7.34
N GLU A 153 16.43 -5.59 -8.58
CA GLU A 153 17.09 -4.33 -8.92
C GLU A 153 16.15 -3.13 -8.73
N MET A 154 14.90 -3.23 -9.23
CA MET A 154 13.88 -2.19 -9.03
C MET A 154 13.63 -1.95 -7.54
N TYR A 155 13.42 -3.01 -6.76
CA TYR A 155 13.21 -2.90 -5.31
C TYR A 155 14.40 -2.22 -4.62
N SER A 156 15.63 -2.57 -4.98
CA SER A 156 16.84 -1.94 -4.43
C SER A 156 16.90 -0.43 -4.69
N PHE A 157 16.51 0.01 -5.89
CA PHE A 157 16.38 1.44 -6.19
C PHE A 157 15.25 2.11 -5.40
N MET A 158 14.10 1.44 -5.24
CA MET A 158 12.99 1.99 -4.45
C MET A 158 13.35 2.14 -2.97
N VAL A 159 14.12 1.21 -2.39
CA VAL A 159 14.68 1.34 -1.04
C VAL A 159 15.65 2.52 -0.97
N SER A 160 16.58 2.61 -1.92
CA SER A 160 17.57 3.70 -1.98
C SER A 160 16.93 5.08 -2.08
N ASP A 161 15.80 5.17 -2.79
CA ASP A 161 15.07 6.42 -3.00
C ASP A 161 14.10 6.75 -1.85
N GLY A 162 14.06 5.93 -0.78
CA GLY A 162 13.23 6.15 0.40
C GLY A 162 11.75 5.80 0.21
N ASN A 163 11.40 5.07 -0.86
CA ASN A 163 10.01 4.72 -1.16
C ASN A 163 9.52 3.45 -0.47
N MET A 164 10.44 2.69 0.15
CA MET A 164 10.14 1.40 0.81
C MET A 164 10.31 1.44 2.32
N THR A 165 10.64 2.58 2.92
CA THR A 165 10.88 2.70 4.37
C THR A 165 10.16 3.92 4.92
N GLY A 166 9.88 3.93 6.22
CA GLY A 166 9.29 5.07 6.93
C GLY A 166 9.92 5.25 8.30
N ASP A 167 9.70 6.42 8.90
CA ASP A 167 10.22 6.81 10.22
C ASP A 167 9.29 6.45 11.39
N GLY A 168 8.12 5.88 11.10
CA GLY A 168 7.11 5.53 12.10
C GLY A 168 6.13 6.65 12.44
N SER A 169 6.25 7.83 11.83
CA SER A 169 5.32 8.96 12.04
C SER A 169 3.87 8.62 11.66
N ASN A 170 3.68 7.75 10.66
CA ASN A 170 2.42 7.11 10.35
C ASN A 170 2.52 5.61 10.61
N ILE A 171 1.99 5.18 11.76
CA ILE A 171 2.09 3.79 12.22
C ILE A 171 1.47 2.77 11.25
N VAL A 172 0.34 3.10 10.62
CA VAL A 172 -0.33 2.22 9.65
C VAL A 172 0.56 2.01 8.43
N SER A 173 1.07 3.10 7.86
CA SER A 173 1.99 3.01 6.72
C SER A 173 3.29 2.30 7.08
N TYR A 174 3.77 2.46 8.31
CA TYR A 174 4.96 1.79 8.80
C TYR A 174 4.76 0.27 8.90
N ILE A 175 3.62 -0.18 9.41
CA ILE A 175 3.25 -1.61 9.49
C ILE A 175 3.16 -2.22 8.08
N GLU A 176 2.45 -1.55 7.16
CA GLU A 176 2.34 -2.00 5.77
C GLU A 176 3.74 -2.17 5.13
N MET A 177 4.62 -1.18 5.30
CA MET A 177 6.01 -1.27 4.82
C MET A 177 6.79 -2.38 5.53
N TYR A 178 6.65 -2.53 6.85
CA TYR A 178 7.36 -3.55 7.62
C TYR A 178 7.05 -4.95 7.11
N ILE A 179 5.76 -5.28 6.94
CA ILE A 179 5.31 -6.58 6.44
C ILE A 179 5.80 -6.80 5.01
N LEU A 180 5.59 -5.81 4.12
CA LEU A 180 6.00 -5.92 2.72
C LEU A 180 7.51 -6.19 2.57
N ASN A 181 8.35 -5.42 3.27
CA ASN A 181 9.80 -5.59 3.19
C ASN A 181 10.27 -6.91 3.78
N LYS A 182 9.67 -7.36 4.90
CA LYS A 182 9.99 -8.68 5.48
C LYS A 182 9.67 -9.81 4.51
N LEU A 183 8.52 -9.77 3.85
CA LEU A 183 8.14 -10.78 2.84
C LEU A 183 9.03 -10.72 1.60
N ARG A 184 9.36 -9.52 1.09
CA ARG A 184 10.29 -9.35 -0.04
C ARG A 184 11.67 -9.95 0.25
N VAL A 185 12.23 -9.69 1.43
CA VAL A 185 13.54 -10.24 1.84
C VAL A 185 13.45 -11.76 2.05
N ASN A 186 12.49 -12.23 2.85
CA ASN A 186 12.46 -13.62 3.31
C ASN A 186 11.93 -14.61 2.27
N GLN A 187 10.93 -14.22 1.46
CA GLN A 187 10.28 -15.09 0.48
C GLN A 187 10.81 -14.86 -0.93
N LEU A 188 10.92 -13.59 -1.37
CA LEU A 188 11.33 -13.29 -2.74
C LEU A 188 12.86 -13.30 -2.92
N GLY A 189 13.62 -13.20 -1.83
CA GLY A 189 15.07 -13.06 -1.84
C GLY A 189 15.53 -11.71 -2.41
N GLN A 190 14.68 -10.69 -2.28
CA GLN A 190 14.97 -9.32 -2.69
C GLN A 190 15.63 -8.59 -1.52
N GLU A 191 16.95 -8.53 -1.49
CA GLU A 191 17.71 -7.97 -0.36
C GLU A 191 17.66 -6.43 -0.28
N GLY A 192 17.26 -5.76 -1.35
CA GLY A 192 17.17 -4.29 -1.40
C GLY A 192 18.52 -3.61 -1.13
N VAL A 193 18.55 -2.74 -0.13
CA VAL A 193 19.80 -2.15 0.42
C VAL A 193 19.89 -2.55 1.89
N PRO A 194 20.69 -3.57 2.25
CA PRO A 194 20.74 -4.11 3.60
C PRO A 194 21.03 -3.08 4.68
N GLU A 195 21.87 -2.08 4.40
CA GLU A 195 22.20 -1.02 5.36
C GLU A 195 20.97 -0.20 5.75
N ILE A 196 20.11 0.13 4.78
CA ILE A 196 18.88 0.90 5.00
C ILE A 196 17.81 0.00 5.65
N LEU A 197 17.63 -1.23 5.15
CA LEU A 197 16.59 -2.13 5.63
C LEU A 197 16.86 -2.65 7.04
N ASN A 198 18.11 -2.91 7.41
CA ASN A 198 18.45 -3.35 8.77
C ASN A 198 18.15 -2.26 9.80
N GLU A 199 18.43 -0.99 9.49
CA GLU A 199 18.04 0.13 10.35
C GLU A 199 16.52 0.25 10.45
N PHE A 200 15.81 0.16 9.32
CA PHE A 200 14.34 0.16 9.30
C PHE A 200 13.74 -0.99 10.11
N PHE A 201 14.27 -2.21 10.01
CA PHE A 201 13.79 -3.35 10.77
C PHE A 201 14.11 -3.26 12.26
N ALA A 202 15.26 -2.70 12.64
CA ALA A 202 15.60 -2.47 14.04
C ALA A 202 14.69 -1.41 14.68
N LEU A 203 14.30 -0.39 13.92
CA LEU A 203 13.34 0.62 14.37
C LEU A 203 11.98 0.00 14.74
N ALA A 204 11.61 -1.12 14.12
CA ALA A 204 10.33 -1.79 14.38
C ALA A 204 10.21 -2.30 15.81
N ASP A 205 11.32 -2.69 16.46
CA ASP A 205 11.32 -3.10 17.87
C ASP A 205 10.89 -1.95 18.81
N THR A 206 11.10 -0.71 18.38
CA THR A 206 10.68 0.49 19.14
C THR A 206 9.30 0.97 18.70
N VAL A 207 9.08 1.12 17.39
CA VAL A 207 7.82 1.65 16.84
C VAL A 207 6.65 0.69 17.07
N LEU A 208 6.90 -0.62 17.08
CA LEU A 208 5.90 -1.67 17.22
C LEU A 208 5.98 -2.43 18.55
N PHE A 209 6.67 -1.90 19.57
CA PHE A 209 7.06 -2.60 20.82
C PHE A 209 6.01 -3.58 21.40
N ASP A 210 4.73 -3.21 21.47
CA ASP A 210 3.63 -4.05 22.02
C ASP A 210 2.75 -4.77 20.98
N MET A 211 3.01 -4.55 19.69
CA MET A 211 2.20 -5.08 18.58
C MET A 211 3.01 -5.87 17.56
N LYS A 212 4.34 -5.85 17.65
CA LYS A 212 5.25 -6.46 16.68
C LYS A 212 4.95 -7.95 16.48
N ASP A 213 4.74 -8.70 17.57
CA ASP A 213 4.44 -10.13 17.51
C ASP A 213 3.19 -10.45 16.70
N ARG A 214 2.19 -9.55 16.69
CA ARG A 214 0.96 -9.72 15.89
C ARG A 214 1.29 -9.70 14.40
N PHE A 215 2.12 -8.75 13.99
CA PHE A 215 2.52 -8.60 12.58
C PHE A 215 3.59 -9.62 12.17
N ASP A 216 4.50 -10.00 13.06
CA ASP A 216 5.45 -11.10 12.82
C ASP A 216 4.72 -12.43 12.62
N SER A 217 3.65 -12.68 13.40
CA SER A 217 2.79 -13.86 13.20
C SER A 217 2.09 -13.84 11.84
N LEU A 218 1.62 -12.66 11.42
CA LEU A 218 1.00 -12.50 10.10
C LEU A 218 2.00 -12.68 8.95
N ILE A 219 3.24 -12.19 9.10
CA ILE A 219 4.34 -12.42 8.14
C ILE A 219 4.64 -13.93 8.04
N LEU A 220 4.69 -14.63 9.17
CA LEU A 220 4.90 -16.08 9.19
C LEU A 220 3.76 -16.82 8.48
N GLU A 221 2.51 -16.42 8.72
CA GLU A 221 1.35 -17.00 8.04
C GLU A 221 1.37 -16.72 6.53
N ALA A 222 1.78 -15.52 6.13
CA ALA A 222 1.90 -15.14 4.72
C ALA A 222 3.06 -15.82 3.99
N THR A 223 3.97 -16.48 4.70
CA THR A 223 5.10 -17.18 4.08
C THR A 223 4.61 -18.33 3.20
N GLY A 224 4.95 -18.27 1.91
CA GLY A 224 4.53 -19.28 0.93
C GLY A 224 3.14 -19.02 0.36
N ILE A 225 2.61 -17.81 0.51
CA ILE A 225 1.43 -17.35 -0.20
C ILE A 225 1.54 -17.62 -1.71
N ASN A 226 0.51 -18.23 -2.30
CA ASN A 226 0.57 -18.71 -3.68
C ASN A 226 -0.73 -18.56 -4.48
N SER A 227 -1.72 -17.82 -3.99
CA SER A 227 -2.99 -17.58 -4.68
C SER A 227 -3.60 -16.24 -4.29
N THR A 228 -4.43 -15.70 -5.19
CA THR A 228 -5.17 -14.46 -4.95
C THR A 228 -6.16 -14.60 -3.81
N LEU A 229 -6.80 -15.77 -3.64
CA LEU A 229 -7.68 -16.00 -2.49
C LEU A 229 -6.93 -15.90 -1.15
N MET A 230 -5.75 -16.51 -1.04
CA MET A 230 -4.92 -16.38 0.17
C MET A 230 -4.50 -14.93 0.41
N ALA A 231 -4.20 -14.17 -0.65
CA ALA A 231 -3.90 -12.74 -0.55
C ALA A 231 -5.10 -11.95 -0.03
N CYS A 232 -6.31 -12.27 -0.50
CA CYS A 232 -7.54 -11.68 0.00
C CYS A 232 -7.77 -11.98 1.49
N GLU A 233 -7.59 -13.23 1.92
CA GLU A 233 -7.77 -13.66 3.31
C GLU A 233 -6.75 -13.00 4.25
N LEU A 234 -5.47 -12.98 3.88
CA LEU A 234 -4.41 -12.31 4.64
C LEU A 234 -4.58 -10.79 4.64
N GLY A 235 -5.00 -10.22 3.51
CA GLY A 235 -5.33 -8.81 3.38
C GLY A 235 -6.47 -8.39 4.29
N LEU A 236 -7.52 -9.20 4.41
CA LEU A 236 -8.61 -8.96 5.35
C LEU A 236 -8.14 -9.02 6.80
N LYS A 237 -7.31 -10.01 7.16
CA LYS A 237 -6.72 -10.10 8.50
C LYS A 237 -5.89 -8.87 8.84
N LEU A 238 -5.01 -8.43 7.93
CA LEU A 238 -4.22 -7.21 8.11
C LEU A 238 -5.12 -5.99 8.28
N TYR A 239 -6.10 -5.84 7.40
CA TYR A 239 -7.06 -4.74 7.44
C TYR A 239 -7.79 -4.68 8.79
N GLU A 240 -8.31 -5.80 9.29
CA GLU A 240 -9.00 -5.86 10.58
C GLU A 240 -8.08 -5.48 11.75
N GLU A 241 -6.82 -5.92 11.75
CA GLU A 241 -5.84 -5.52 12.77
C GLU A 241 -5.52 -4.01 12.71
N LEU A 242 -5.40 -3.45 11.50
CA LEU A 242 -5.16 -2.02 11.32
C LEU A 242 -6.37 -1.16 11.73
N GLU A 243 -7.60 -1.64 11.49
CA GLU A 243 -8.81 -0.96 11.93
C GLU A 243 -8.91 -0.96 13.46
N LYS A 244 -8.65 -2.11 14.13
CA LYS A 244 -8.58 -2.19 15.60
C LYS A 244 -7.53 -1.23 16.16
N LEU A 245 -6.32 -1.24 15.59
CA LEU A 245 -5.25 -0.35 16.02
C LEU A 245 -5.64 1.14 15.92
N ARG A 246 -6.30 1.52 14.82
CA ARG A 246 -6.76 2.90 14.66
C ARG A 246 -7.81 3.26 15.71
N ASP A 247 -8.72 2.35 16.02
CA ASP A 247 -9.76 2.60 17.02
C ASP A 247 -9.14 2.70 18.43
N ASP A 248 -8.19 1.81 18.78
CA ASP A 248 -7.41 1.88 20.02
C ASP A 248 -6.64 3.22 20.18
N LEU A 249 -6.09 3.75 19.08
CA LEU A 249 -5.38 5.03 19.08
C LEU A 249 -6.32 6.22 19.29
N LYS A 250 -7.52 6.18 18.70
CA LYS A 250 -8.54 7.22 18.92
C LYS A 250 -9.02 7.23 20.36
N ASP A 251 -9.30 6.06 20.94
CA ASP A 251 -9.77 5.94 22.32
C ASP A 251 -8.72 6.50 23.31
N LYS A 252 -7.43 6.24 23.06
CA LYS A 252 -6.33 6.83 23.85
C LYS A 252 -6.23 8.35 23.69
N GLU A 253 -6.41 8.87 22.47
CA GLU A 253 -6.42 10.32 22.25
C GLU A 253 -7.61 11.00 22.96
N GLU A 254 -8.78 10.36 22.98
CA GLU A 254 -9.96 10.87 23.68
C GLU A 254 -9.79 10.81 25.20
N GLN A 255 -9.26 9.72 25.75
CA GLN A 255 -8.96 9.60 27.18
C GLN A 255 -7.95 10.64 27.64
N ASN A 256 -6.86 10.84 26.89
CA ASN A 256 -5.84 11.85 27.24
C ASN A 256 -6.42 13.28 27.23
N ARG A 257 -7.39 13.59 26.35
CA ARG A 257 -8.06 14.90 26.34
C ARG A 257 -8.98 15.11 27.53
N LEU A 258 -9.59 14.05 28.04
CA LEU A 258 -10.46 14.09 29.21
C LEU A 258 -9.63 14.23 30.50
N ASP A 259 -8.53 13.50 30.61
CA ASP A 259 -7.64 13.56 31.78
C ASP A 259 -6.93 14.93 31.89
N ASP A 260 -6.56 15.57 30.77
CA ASP A 260 -6.00 16.94 30.76
C ASP A 260 -7.04 18.04 31.10
N SER A 261 -8.34 17.71 31.10
CA SER A 261 -9.42 18.67 31.39
C SER A 261 -9.91 18.66 32.85
N ASP A 262 -9.51 17.65 33.64
CA ASP A 262 -9.92 17.51 35.05
C ASP A 262 -8.92 18.14 36.05
N ASP A 263 -7.80 18.70 35.58
CA ASP A 263 -6.78 19.34 36.43
C ASP A 263 -6.90 20.88 36.51
N SER A 264 -8.05 21.43 36.08
CA SER A 264 -8.33 22.88 36.17
C SER A 264 -9.55 23.25 37.02
N ASP A 265 -9.89 22.46 38.04
CA ASP A 265 -10.86 22.89 39.06
C ASP A 265 -10.34 22.61 40.47
N GLY A 266 -9.75 23.63 41.11
CA GLY A 266 -9.49 23.58 42.55
C GLY A 266 -8.62 24.69 43.13
N THR A 267 -9.31 25.68 43.73
CA THR A 267 -8.88 26.69 44.73
C THR A 267 -8.23 27.96 44.16
N ASP A 268 -8.71 29.17 44.46
CA ASP A 268 -9.15 29.64 45.78
C ASP A 268 -10.37 30.57 45.73
N ASP A 269 -11.26 30.33 46.69
CA ASP A 269 -12.50 31.03 46.95
C ASP A 269 -12.25 32.08 48.05
N SER A 270 -12.95 33.21 47.97
CA SER A 270 -13.23 34.18 49.07
C SER A 270 -12.13 35.18 49.47
N ASP A 271 -12.34 36.48 49.24
CA ASP A 271 -13.03 37.34 50.22
C ASP A 271 -13.00 38.84 49.84
N GLY A 272 -14.17 39.48 49.90
CA GLY A 272 -14.29 40.78 50.59
C GLY A 272 -14.16 42.07 49.76
N SER A 273 -15.31 42.59 49.35
CA SER A 273 -15.79 43.97 49.56
C SER A 273 -14.78 45.14 49.46
N ASP A 274 -14.99 46.06 48.51
CA ASP A 274 -15.62 47.34 48.84
C ASP A 274 -15.95 48.17 47.59
N ASP A 275 -17.15 48.74 47.60
CA ASP A 275 -17.62 49.80 46.71
C ASP A 275 -16.70 51.03 46.75
N SER A 276 -16.53 51.73 45.62
CA SER A 276 -16.78 53.19 45.50
C SER A 276 -16.35 53.75 44.14
N ASP A 277 -17.33 54.35 43.47
CA ASP A 277 -17.31 55.62 42.74
C ASP A 277 -16.29 55.90 41.60
N GLY A 278 -16.85 56.05 40.40
CA GLY A 278 -17.04 57.42 39.89
C GLY A 278 -16.08 57.95 38.82
N SER A 279 -16.70 58.28 37.68
CA SER A 279 -16.40 59.43 36.81
C SER A 279 -15.51 59.22 35.56
N ASP A 280 -16.23 59.34 34.43
CA ASP A 280 -15.88 59.98 33.16
C ASP A 280 -14.61 60.85 33.12
N ASP A 281 -13.75 60.57 32.13
CA ASP A 281 -13.38 61.48 31.02
C ASP A 281 -12.57 60.74 29.93
#